data_AF-A0A8J5UQY6-F1
#
_entry.id   AF-A0A8J5UQY6-F1
#
_cell.length_a   1.000
_cell.length_b   1.000
_cell.length_c   1.000
_cell.angle_alpha   90.00
_cell.angle_beta   90.00
_cell.angle_gamma   90.00
#
_symmetry.space_group_name_H-M   'P 1'
#
loop_
_entity.id
_entity.type
_entity.pdbx_description
1 polymer ?
#
loop_
_entity_poly.entity_id
_entity_poly.type
_entity_poly.pdbx_seq_one_letter_code
_entity_poly.pdbx_strand_id
1 'polypeptide(L)'
;MLGNGRLEAMCFDGVKRLCHIRGKLRKKVWINQGDIILIGLRDYQDAKADVILKYTADEARNLKTYGEFPETVRINDTVTFVEDGFDEDIEFGDEVSSSDEDDVENVRYY
;
A
#
# COMPACT_ATOMS: atom_id res chain seq x y z
N MET A 1 1.25 5.03 -16.95
CA MET A 1 1.06 6.21 -16.06
C MET A 1 1.46 7.47 -16.82
N LEU A 2 0.78 8.61 -16.61
CA LEU A 2 1.08 9.88 -17.31
C LEU A 2 1.94 10.87 -16.50
N GLY A 3 2.40 10.48 -15.31
CA GLY A 3 3.14 11.37 -14.40
C GLY A 3 2.23 12.31 -13.59
N ASN A 4 2.81 13.03 -12.61
CA ASN A 4 2.10 13.93 -11.68
C ASN A 4 0.90 13.28 -10.96
N GLY A 5 0.98 11.96 -10.70
CA GLY A 5 -0.10 11.15 -10.11
C GLY A 5 -1.41 11.19 -10.88
N ARG A 6 -1.31 11.20 -12.22
CA ARG A 6 -2.41 10.92 -13.13
C ARG A 6 -2.21 9.56 -13.80
N LEU A 7 -3.31 8.87 -14.02
CA LEU A 7 -3.35 7.61 -14.74
C LEU A 7 -4.51 7.59 -15.75
N GLU A 8 -4.37 6.79 -16.80
CA GLU A 8 -5.47 6.48 -17.71
C GLU A 8 -6.07 5.17 -17.25
N ALA A 9 -7.38 5.16 -17.03
CA ALA A 9 -8.13 3.96 -16.68
C ALA A 9 -9.10 3.62 -17.80
N MET A 10 -9.17 2.34 -18.12
CA MET A 10 -10.19 1.78 -18.99
C MET A 10 -11.36 1.36 -18.10
N CYS A 11 -12.49 2.06 -18.20
CA CYS A 11 -13.68 1.72 -17.46
C CYS A 11 -14.43 0.57 -18.16
N PHE A 12 -15.25 -0.16 -17.40
CA PHE A 12 -16.01 -1.30 -17.92
C PHE A 12 -17.15 -0.90 -18.87
N ASP A 13 -17.49 0.39 -18.92
CA ASP A 13 -18.37 1.01 -19.91
C ASP A 13 -17.70 1.14 -21.31
N GLY A 14 -16.41 0.82 -21.42
CA GLY A 14 -15.63 0.96 -22.66
C GLY A 14 -14.98 2.34 -22.84
N VAL A 15 -15.17 3.26 -21.89
CA VAL A 15 -14.68 4.63 -21.96
C VAL A 15 -13.33 4.74 -21.27
N LYS A 16 -12.39 5.44 -21.91
CA LYS A 16 -11.10 5.80 -21.31
C LYS A 16 -11.24 7.10 -20.54
N ARG A 17 -10.90 7.08 -19.26
CA ARG A 17 -11.01 8.24 -18.37
C ARG A 17 -9.67 8.59 -17.77
N LEU A 18 -9.42 9.90 -17.67
CA LEU A 18 -8.20 10.42 -17.07
C LEU A 18 -8.42 10.58 -15.56
N CYS A 19 -7.77 9.70 -14.80
CA CYS A 19 -7.99 9.57 -13.38
C CYS A 19 -6.91 10.31 -12.58
N HIS A 20 -7.33 10.99 -11.54
CA HIS A 20 -6.43 11.67 -10.61
C HIS A 20 -6.30 10.90 -9.30
N ILE A 21 -5.06 10.58 -8.89
CA ILE A 21 -4.82 9.83 -7.66
C ILE A 21 -4.98 10.77 -6.47
N ARG A 22 -5.97 10.48 -5.61
CA ARG A 22 -6.21 11.23 -4.37
C ARG A 22 -4.95 11.26 -3.52
N GLY A 23 -4.62 12.42 -2.94
CA GLY A 23 -3.37 12.62 -2.19
C GLY A 23 -3.16 11.60 -1.06
N LYS A 24 -4.25 11.13 -0.43
CA LYS A 24 -4.21 10.09 0.61
C LYS A 24 -3.62 8.75 0.10
N LEU A 25 -3.89 8.39 -1.16
CA LEU A 25 -3.41 7.14 -1.76
C LEU A 25 -1.95 7.24 -2.21
N ARG A 26 -1.51 8.44 -2.66
CA ARG A 26 -0.15 8.64 -3.21
C ARG A 26 0.98 8.21 -2.28
N LYS A 27 0.78 8.21 -0.97
CA LYS A 27 1.79 7.80 0.03
C LYS A 27 1.69 6.32 0.43
N LYS A 28 0.53 5.69 0.27
CA LYS A 28 0.23 4.36 0.84
C LYS A 28 0.09 3.26 -0.21
N VAL A 29 -0.34 3.61 -1.42
CA VAL A 29 -0.77 2.63 -2.41
C VAL A 29 -0.10 2.93 -3.74
N TRP A 30 0.61 1.93 -4.24
CA TRP A 30 1.21 1.94 -5.57
C TRP A 30 0.25 1.30 -6.56
N ILE A 31 -0.04 2.02 -7.65
CA ILE A 31 -0.98 1.59 -8.68
C ILE A 31 -0.18 1.35 -9.96
N ASN A 32 -0.21 0.12 -10.44
CA ASN A 32 0.44 -0.30 -11.67
C ASN A 32 -0.59 -0.61 -12.76
N GLN A 33 -0.10 -0.87 -13.98
CA GLN A 33 -0.94 -1.29 -15.08
C GLN A 33 -1.49 -2.70 -14.80
N GLY A 34 -2.80 -2.89 -14.99
CA GLY A 34 -3.47 -4.17 -14.76
C GLY A 34 -4.13 -4.29 -13.38
N ASP A 35 -3.90 -3.32 -12.49
CA ASP A 35 -4.60 -3.24 -11.21
C ASP A 35 -6.07 -2.81 -11.40
N ILE A 36 -6.94 -3.37 -10.58
CA ILE A 36 -8.35 -2.97 -10.51
C ILE A 36 -8.49 -1.85 -9.48
N ILE A 37 -9.14 -0.76 -9.87
CA ILE A 37 -9.30 0.44 -9.03
C ILE A 37 -10.75 0.91 -9.00
N LEU A 38 -11.14 1.48 -7.87
CA LEU A 38 -12.41 2.18 -7.72
C LEU A 38 -12.23 3.64 -8.10
N ILE A 39 -13.08 4.10 -9.02
CA ILE A 39 -13.04 5.45 -9.58
C ILE A 39 -14.35 6.17 -9.23
N GLY A 40 -14.24 7.40 -8.75
CA GLY A 40 -15.35 8.32 -8.55
C GLY A 40 -15.53 9.21 -9.77
N LEU A 41 -16.70 9.13 -10.40
CA LEU A 41 -17.05 9.96 -11.55
C LEU A 41 -17.37 11.39 -11.11
N ARG A 42 -17.28 12.34 -12.05
CA ARG A 42 -17.67 13.73 -11.86
C ARG A 42 -18.88 14.04 -12.71
N ASP A 43 -19.94 14.55 -12.09
CA ASP A 43 -21.22 14.86 -12.75
C ASP A 43 -21.07 15.82 -13.95
N TYR A 44 -20.06 16.70 -13.90
CA TYR A 44 -19.83 17.75 -14.88
C TYR A 44 -18.75 17.41 -15.93
N GLN A 45 -17.99 16.32 -15.76
CA GLN A 45 -16.89 15.99 -16.68
C GLN A 45 -16.61 14.48 -16.70
N ASP A 46 -17.33 13.74 -17.53
CA ASP A 46 -17.24 12.28 -17.66
C ASP A 46 -15.83 11.79 -18.07
N ALA A 47 -15.10 12.60 -18.86
CA ALA A 47 -13.73 12.30 -19.28
C ALA A 47 -12.71 12.28 -18.13
N LYS A 48 -13.06 12.81 -16.95
CA LYS A 48 -12.18 12.87 -15.79
C LYS A 48 -12.82 12.20 -14.59
N ALA A 49 -11.98 11.58 -13.78
CA ALA A 49 -12.43 10.93 -12.58
C ALA A 49 -11.35 10.94 -11.49
N ASP A 50 -11.72 10.59 -10.27
CA ASP A 50 -10.80 10.54 -9.13
C ASP A 50 -10.67 9.11 -8.61
N VAL A 51 -9.44 8.69 -8.31
CA VAL A 51 -9.20 7.34 -7.75
C VAL A 51 -9.52 7.35 -6.26
N ILE A 52 -10.41 6.45 -5.83
CA ILE A 52 -10.87 6.32 -4.45
C ILE A 52 -10.08 5.24 -3.72
N LEU A 53 -9.98 4.05 -4.33
CA LEU A 53 -9.39 2.85 -3.74
C LEU A 53 -8.74 1.98 -4.82
N LYS A 54 -7.74 1.19 -4.43
CA LYS A 54 -7.20 0.07 -5.22
C LYS A 54 -7.73 -1.22 -4.63
N TYR A 55 -8.26 -2.10 -5.48
CA TYR A 55 -8.62 -3.46 -5.07
C TYR A 55 -7.43 -4.39 -5.21
N THR A 56 -7.34 -5.36 -4.31
CA THR A 56 -6.44 -6.50 -4.49
C THR A 56 -7.01 -7.47 -5.53
N ALA A 57 -6.17 -8.37 -6.05
CA ALA A 57 -6.62 -9.37 -7.00
C ALA A 57 -7.71 -10.29 -6.41
N ASP A 58 -7.62 -10.59 -5.11
CA ASP A 58 -8.61 -11.42 -4.41
C ASP A 58 -9.94 -10.70 -4.21
N GLU A 59 -9.91 -9.41 -3.85
CA GLU A 59 -11.13 -8.59 -3.81
C GLU A 59 -11.79 -8.49 -5.18
N ALA A 60 -10.99 -8.35 -6.25
CA ALA A 60 -11.50 -8.35 -7.62
C ALA A 60 -12.15 -9.68 -8.01
N ARG A 61 -11.62 -10.83 -7.55
CA ARG A 61 -12.25 -12.15 -7.73
C ARG A 61 -13.57 -12.25 -7.00
N ASN A 62 -13.65 -11.76 -5.77
CA ASN A 62 -14.90 -11.73 -5.01
C ASN A 62 -15.96 -10.87 -5.72
N LEU A 63 -15.57 -9.70 -6.22
CA LEU A 63 -16.44 -8.82 -7.03
C LEU A 63 -16.95 -9.51 -8.31
N LYS A 64 -16.13 -10.36 -8.93
CA LYS A 64 -16.56 -11.19 -10.05
C LYS A 64 -17.63 -12.20 -9.64
N THR A 65 -17.49 -12.83 -8.47
CA THR A 65 -18.49 -13.75 -7.91
C THR A 65 -19.80 -13.04 -7.57
N TYR A 66 -19.74 -11.78 -7.14
CA TYR A 66 -20.92 -10.95 -6.88
C TYR A 66 -21.65 -10.50 -8.16
N GLY A 67 -21.05 -10.68 -9.34
CA GLY A 67 -21.67 -10.30 -10.61
C GLY A 67 -21.57 -8.81 -10.93
N GLU A 68 -20.73 -8.05 -10.22
CA GLU A 68 -20.49 -6.62 -10.47
C GLU A 68 -19.63 -6.37 -11.71
N PHE A 69 -18.91 -7.40 -12.18
CA PHE A 69 -18.08 -7.34 -13.38
C PHE A 69 -18.62 -8.21 -14.51
N PRO A 70 -18.51 -7.75 -15.77
CA PRO A 70 -18.75 -8.61 -16.92
C PRO A 70 -17.76 -9.79 -16.93
N GLU A 71 -18.20 -10.97 -17.37
CA GLU A 71 -17.40 -12.21 -17.30
C GLU A 71 -16.05 -12.13 -18.04
N THR A 72 -15.95 -11.21 -18.99
CA THR A 72 -14.77 -10.94 -19.84
C THR A 72 -13.61 -10.27 -19.11
N VAL A 73 -13.78 -9.85 -17.86
CA VAL A 73 -12.71 -9.17 -17.10
C VAL A 73 -11.57 -10.15 -16.81
N ARG A 74 -10.39 -9.81 -17.35
CA ARG A 74 -9.11 -10.48 -17.06
C ARG A 74 -8.46 -9.80 -15.85
N ILE A 75 -8.49 -10.48 -14.71
CA ILE A 75 -7.81 -10.04 -13.49
C ILE A 75 -6.35 -10.50 -13.62
N ASN A 76 -5.41 -9.57 -13.71
CA ASN A 76 -3.99 -9.89 -13.62
C ASN A 76 -3.57 -9.93 -12.14
N ASP A 77 -2.98 -11.04 -11.70
CA ASP A 77 -2.26 -11.09 -10.43
C ASP A 77 -0.94 -10.32 -10.61
N THR A 78 -0.96 -9.01 -10.40
CA THR A 78 0.28 -8.31 -10.06
C THR A 78 0.54 -8.63 -8.59
N VAL A 79 1.37 -9.64 -8.33
CA VAL A 79 1.94 -9.88 -7.00
C VAL A 79 2.81 -8.67 -6.70
N THR A 80 2.24 -7.65 -6.06
CA THR A 80 3.05 -6.70 -5.30
C THR A 80 3.66 -7.52 -4.19
N PHE A 81 4.92 -7.91 -4.36
CA PHE A 81 5.81 -8.21 -3.26
C PHE A 81 5.80 -6.96 -2.38
N VAL A 82 4.87 -6.92 -1.44
CA VAL A 82 5.03 -6.11 -0.24
C VAL A 82 6.25 -6.73 0.42
N GLU A 83 7.43 -6.19 0.13
CA GLU A 83 8.46 -6.12 1.15
C GLU A 83 7.79 -5.36 2.29
N ASP A 84 7.31 -6.13 3.25
CA ASP A 84 6.86 -5.68 4.55
C ASP A 84 8.11 -5.09 5.21
N GLY A 85 8.36 -3.83 4.88
CA GLY A 85 9.43 -3.04 5.42
C GLY A 85 9.12 -2.78 6.88
N PHE A 86 9.92 -3.45 7.72
CA PHE A 86 10.22 -3.12 9.11
C PHE A 86 9.14 -3.52 10.13
N ASP A 87 9.17 -4.80 10.54
CA ASP A 87 9.13 -5.11 11.97
C ASP A 87 10.30 -4.35 12.63
N GLU A 88 10.03 -3.13 13.11
CA GLU A 88 10.89 -2.45 14.07
C GLU A 88 10.83 -3.23 15.40
N ASP A 89 11.95 -3.88 15.72
CA ASP A 89 12.50 -4.16 17.03
C ASP A 89 11.66 -4.94 18.06
N ILE A 90 11.85 -6.26 18.08
CA ILE A 90 11.84 -7.02 19.34
C ILE A 90 13.21 -7.72 19.48
N GLU A 91 14.17 -7.00 20.05
CA GLU A 91 15.43 -7.58 20.52
C GLU A 91 15.29 -7.86 22.03
N PHE A 92 14.94 -9.10 22.38
CA PHE A 92 14.96 -9.59 23.77
C PHE A 92 16.42 -9.80 24.20
N GLY A 93 17.07 -8.72 24.66
CA GLY A 93 18.38 -8.79 25.31
C GLY A 93 18.26 -9.20 26.77
N ASP A 94 17.98 -10.47 27.05
CA ASP A 94 18.23 -11.08 28.36
C ASP A 94 19.66 -11.64 28.38
N GLU A 95 20.62 -10.80 28.74
CA GLU A 95 21.99 -11.21 29.08
C GLU A 95 22.34 -10.55 30.43
N VAL A 96 22.02 -11.28 31.50
CA VAL A 96 22.54 -11.03 32.85
C VAL A 96 24.05 -11.30 32.87
N SER A 97 24.88 -10.29 32.61
CA SER A 97 26.31 -10.39 32.92
C SER A 97 26.58 -9.84 34.32
N SER A 98 26.61 -10.74 35.32
CA SER A 98 27.33 -10.46 36.57
C SER A 98 28.80 -10.22 36.22
N SER A 99 29.31 -9.02 36.45
CA SER A 99 30.75 -8.73 36.40
C SER A 99 31.11 -7.86 37.57
N ASP A 100 31.86 -8.51 38.47
CA ASP A 100 32.55 -8.01 39.63
C ASP A 100 33.54 -6.86 39.35
N GLU A 101 33.94 -6.23 40.47
CA GLU A 101 35.15 -5.43 40.72
C GLU A 101 35.10 -3.91 40.46
N ASP A 102 34.78 -3.15 41.53
CA ASP A 102 35.33 -1.81 41.76
C ASP A 102 36.15 -1.83 43.06
N ASP A 103 37.47 -1.91 42.90
CA ASP A 103 38.49 -1.78 43.94
C ASP A 103 39.11 -0.37 43.82
N VAL A 104 38.84 0.54 44.76
CA VAL A 104 39.64 1.69 45.23
C VAL A 104 38.80 2.44 46.29
N GLU A 105 39.29 2.93 47.44
CA GLU A 105 40.55 3.61 47.70
C GLU A 105 40.85 3.60 49.21
N ASN A 106 42.12 3.44 49.54
CA ASN A 106 42.66 3.55 50.89
C ASN A 106 42.55 4.99 51.42
N VAL A 107 41.76 5.21 52.47
CA VAL A 107 41.89 6.40 53.33
C VAL A 107 42.02 5.97 54.78
N ARG A 108 43.27 5.88 55.24
CA ARG A 108 43.61 6.06 56.67
C ARG A 108 43.32 7.51 57.03
N TYR A 109 42.76 7.79 58.21
CA TYR A 109 43.29 8.81 59.13
C TYR A 109 42.75 8.61 60.56
N TYR A 110 43.72 8.57 61.49
CA TYR A 110 43.76 8.61 62.97
C TYR A 110 42.97 7.59 63.80
#